data_AF-A0A9Q0Z7F7-F1
#
_entry.id   AF-A0A9Q0Z7F7-F1
#
_cell.length_a   1.000
_cell.length_b   1.000
_cell.length_c   1.000
_cell.angle_alpha   90.00
_cell.angle_beta   90.00
_cell.angle_gamma   90.00
#
_symmetry.space_group_name_H-M   'P 1'
#
loop_
_entity.id
_entity.type
_entity.pdbx_description
1 polymer ?
#
loop_
_entity_poly.entity_id
_entity_poly.type
_entity_poly.pdbx_seq_one_letter_code
_entity_poly.pdbx_strand_id
1 'polypeptide(L)'
;MHQSLFSTEYLSLNHVFLQVFCLEHRSSKSHDCPKSDHKSRKVVVCETCSASIETTGCDEDAEKAVLEKHEKSGDCDPRKKKKKPTCAVKRCKEILTFSNTCTCKTCQLKVCLKHRFPADHACKKSSSSAVPEGRSNNKFLIALALRNGKDCANNGRRTTPPPSNTPSVEAY
;
A
#
# COMPACT_ATOMS: atom_id res chain seq x y z
N MET A 1 -43.81 32.12 30.66
CA MET A 1 -44.20 30.73 30.40
C MET A 1 -43.89 30.42 28.94
N HIS A 2 -43.33 29.23 28.67
CA HIS A 2 -43.31 28.46 27.41
C HIS A 2 -43.63 29.17 26.07
N GLN A 3 -42.67 29.26 25.13
CA GLN A 3 -42.32 28.26 24.07
C GLN A 3 -42.79 28.81 22.69
N SER A 4 -41.90 29.13 21.74
CA SER A 4 -41.28 28.24 20.71
C SER A 4 -42.31 27.73 19.68
N LEU A 5 -42.10 27.56 18.37
CA LEU A 5 -40.94 27.58 17.44
C LEU A 5 -41.43 28.28 16.12
N PHE A 6 -40.70 28.53 15.02
CA PHE A 6 -39.33 28.29 14.55
C PHE A 6 -38.86 29.53 13.74
N SER A 7 -37.56 29.67 13.44
CA SER A 7 -37.06 30.62 12.42
C SER A 7 -37.01 29.95 11.04
N THR A 8 -37.86 30.41 10.11
CA THR A 8 -37.90 29.96 8.71
C THR A 8 -36.84 30.64 7.82
N GLU A 9 -35.59 30.70 8.29
CA GLU A 9 -34.49 31.38 7.58
C GLU A 9 -33.22 30.52 7.59
N TYR A 10 -33.26 29.41 6.84
CA TYR A 10 -32.04 28.68 6.47
C TYR A 10 -32.11 28.15 5.03
N LEU A 11 -32.38 29.07 4.09
CA LEU A 11 -32.25 28.81 2.66
C LEU A 11 -30.91 29.34 2.14
N SER A 12 -30.27 28.50 1.31
CA SER A 12 -29.20 28.86 0.39
C SER A 12 -27.87 29.32 0.99
N LEU A 13 -26.96 28.36 1.19
CA LEU A 13 -25.70 28.29 0.41
C LEU A 13 -24.86 27.10 0.87
N ASN A 14 -25.16 25.91 0.34
CA ASN A 14 -24.22 24.79 0.17
C ASN A 14 -24.93 23.64 -0.57
N HIS A 15 -25.31 23.86 -1.84
CA HIS A 15 -25.75 22.77 -2.72
C HIS A 15 -24.54 21.95 -3.22
N VAL A 16 -23.77 21.41 -2.26
CA VAL A 16 -22.93 20.25 -2.52
C VAL A 16 -23.87 19.06 -2.50
N PHE A 17 -24.35 18.69 -3.69
CA PHE A 17 -25.16 17.50 -3.91
C PHE A 17 -24.29 16.26 -3.65
N LEU A 18 -24.13 15.93 -2.37
CA LEU A 18 -23.56 14.67 -1.89
C LEU A 18 -24.55 13.57 -2.25
N GLN A 19 -24.44 13.07 -3.48
CA GLN A 19 -25.21 11.93 -3.95
C GLN A 19 -24.71 10.69 -3.19
N VAL A 20 -25.37 10.37 -2.08
CA VAL A 20 -24.93 9.32 -1.16
C VAL A 20 -25.25 7.96 -1.77
N PHE A 21 -24.26 7.33 -2.39
CA PHE A 21 -24.41 5.98 -2.92
C PHE A 21 -24.50 4.96 -1.79
N CYS A 22 -25.62 4.24 -1.70
CA CYS A 22 -25.78 3.12 -0.77
C CYS A 22 -24.80 1.99 -1.10
N LEU A 23 -24.45 1.17 -0.10
CA LEU A 23 -23.51 0.05 -0.28
C LEU A 23 -23.97 -0.95 -1.37
N GLU A 24 -25.28 -1.18 -1.50
CA GLU A 24 -25.89 -2.03 -2.52
C GLU A 24 -25.90 -1.40 -3.92
N HIS A 25 -25.84 -0.07 -4.02
CA HIS A 25 -25.99 0.68 -5.27
C HIS A 25 -24.78 1.58 -5.58
N ARG A 26 -23.58 1.09 -5.26
CA ARG A 26 -22.31 1.80 -5.44
C ARG A 26 -21.96 2.14 -6.89
N SER A 27 -22.62 1.53 -7.88
CA SER A 27 -22.31 1.73 -9.30
C SER A 27 -23.08 2.91 -9.88
N SER A 28 -22.41 3.78 -10.66
CA SER A 28 -23.09 4.88 -11.37
C SER A 28 -24.05 4.41 -12.48
N LYS A 29 -24.16 3.10 -12.73
CA LYS A 29 -25.06 2.47 -13.71
C LYS A 29 -26.36 1.94 -13.08
N SER A 30 -26.40 1.74 -11.77
CA SER A 30 -27.60 1.27 -11.04
C SER A 30 -28.57 2.41 -10.69
N HIS A 31 -28.30 3.62 -11.16
CA HIS A 31 -29.15 4.80 -11.04
C HIS A 31 -29.06 5.62 -12.33
N ASP A 32 -30.14 6.32 -12.70
CA ASP A 32 -30.13 7.42 -13.68
C ASP A 32 -29.39 8.64 -13.11
N CYS A 33 -28.08 8.50 -12.91
CA CYS A 33 -27.24 9.59 -12.44
C CYS A 33 -27.03 10.60 -13.58
N PRO A 34 -27.38 11.89 -13.42
CA PRO A 34 -27.15 12.90 -14.46
C PRO A 34 -25.66 13.19 -14.74
N LYS A 35 -24.76 12.60 -13.95
CA LYS A 35 -23.31 12.55 -14.15
C LYS A 35 -22.80 11.11 -14.17
N SER A 36 -23.51 10.22 -14.85
CA SER A 36 -23.02 8.88 -15.19
C SER A 36 -21.64 8.98 -15.86
N ASP A 37 -20.68 8.19 -15.37
CA ASP A 37 -19.31 8.20 -15.87
C ASP A 37 -19.21 7.47 -17.23
N HIS A 38 -19.71 8.12 -18.28
CA HIS A 38 -19.56 7.67 -19.66
C HIS A 38 -18.09 7.69 -20.15
N LYS A 39 -17.15 8.15 -19.31
CA LYS A 39 -15.72 8.25 -19.60
C LYS A 39 -14.86 7.41 -18.64
N SER A 40 -15.43 6.39 -18.02
CA SER A 40 -14.65 5.38 -17.28
C SER A 40 -13.52 4.86 -18.15
N ARG A 41 -12.29 4.89 -17.61
CA ARG A 41 -11.16 4.20 -18.22
C ARG A 41 -11.29 2.70 -17.94
N LYS A 42 -11.26 1.88 -18.98
CA LYS A 42 -11.03 0.44 -18.89
C LYS A 42 -9.59 0.12 -19.31
N VAL A 43 -9.10 -1.04 -18.88
CA VAL A 43 -7.80 -1.57 -19.30
C VAL A 43 -8.02 -2.96 -19.87
N VAL A 44 -7.74 -3.12 -21.15
CA VAL A 44 -7.81 -4.41 -21.85
C VAL A 44 -6.40 -5.03 -21.87
N VAL A 45 -6.30 -6.35 -21.69
CA VAL A 45 -5.01 -7.06 -21.70
C VAL A 45 -4.93 -7.96 -22.92
N CYS A 46 -3.89 -7.79 -23.75
CA CYS A 46 -3.66 -8.66 -24.89
C CYS A 46 -3.09 -10.01 -24.44
N GLU A 47 -3.74 -11.12 -24.79
CA GLU A 47 -3.28 -12.47 -24.44
C GLU A 47 -2.01 -12.90 -25.21
N THR A 48 -1.77 -12.29 -26.37
CA THR A 48 -0.67 -12.60 -27.29
C THR A 48 0.67 -12.01 -26.83
N CYS A 49 0.70 -10.85 -26.17
CA CYS A 49 1.94 -10.21 -25.69
C CYS A 49 1.93 -9.88 -24.17
N SER A 50 0.76 -9.97 -23.51
CA SER A 50 0.53 -9.50 -22.13
C SER A 50 0.72 -7.99 -21.92
N ALA A 51 0.54 -7.18 -22.97
CA ALA A 51 0.44 -5.73 -22.86
C ALA A 51 -0.92 -5.30 -22.32
N SER A 52 -0.94 -4.25 -21.50
CA SER A 52 -2.13 -3.57 -20.99
C SER A 52 -2.40 -2.31 -21.80
N ILE A 53 -3.62 -2.16 -22.32
CA ILE A 53 -4.03 -1.06 -23.20
C ILE A 53 -5.18 -0.31 -22.53
N GLU A 54 -5.00 0.98 -22.28
CA GLU A 54 -6.07 1.84 -21.71
C GLU A 54 -7.07 2.24 -22.81
N THR A 55 -8.36 2.29 -22.47
CA THR A 55 -9.46 2.72 -23.37
C THR A 55 -10.49 3.52 -22.58
N THR A 56 -11.09 4.55 -23.17
CA THR A 56 -12.01 5.48 -22.49
C THR A 56 -13.40 5.43 -23.12
N GLY A 57 -14.42 5.09 -22.31
CA GLY A 57 -15.80 4.89 -22.79
C GLY A 57 -15.90 3.58 -23.59
N CYS A 58 -16.70 2.61 -23.13
CA CYS A 58 -16.52 1.25 -23.63
C CYS A 58 -17.72 0.32 -23.45
N ASP A 59 -18.39 0.10 -24.57
CA ASP A 59 -19.13 -1.12 -24.94
C ASP A 59 -18.15 -2.20 -25.45
N GLU A 60 -18.59 -3.46 -25.55
CA GLU A 60 -17.68 -4.60 -25.81
C GLU A 60 -16.99 -4.54 -27.19
N ASP A 61 -17.65 -3.96 -28.20
CA ASP A 61 -17.09 -3.78 -29.55
C ASP A 61 -15.82 -2.91 -29.55
N ALA A 62 -15.73 -1.93 -28.63
CA ALA A 62 -14.57 -1.07 -28.51
C ALA A 62 -13.34 -1.85 -27.99
N GLU A 63 -13.53 -2.84 -27.10
CA GLU A 63 -12.44 -3.68 -26.58
C GLU A 63 -11.83 -4.53 -27.71
N LYS A 64 -12.68 -5.13 -28.53
CA LYS A 64 -12.26 -5.89 -29.72
C LYS A 64 -11.53 -5.02 -30.73
N ALA A 65 -12.06 -3.83 -31.05
CA ALA A 65 -11.43 -2.91 -31.99
C ALA A 65 -10.07 -2.38 -31.51
N VAL A 66 -9.86 -2.25 -30.20
CA VAL A 66 -8.57 -1.86 -29.62
C VAL A 66 -7.55 -2.99 -29.68
N LEU A 67 -7.96 -4.23 -29.39
CA LEU A 67 -7.11 -5.42 -29.54
C LEU A 67 -6.68 -5.61 -31.00
N GLU A 68 -7.61 -5.53 -31.96
CA GLU A 68 -7.32 -5.68 -33.39
C GLU A 68 -6.34 -4.61 -33.89
N LYS A 69 -6.49 -3.35 -33.43
CA LYS A 69 -5.54 -2.27 -33.73
C LYS A 69 -4.15 -2.54 -33.16
N HIS A 70 -4.04 -3.13 -31.98
CA HIS A 70 -2.76 -3.51 -31.37
C HIS A 70 -2.08 -4.68 -32.09
N GLU A 71 -2.85 -5.66 -32.57
CA GLU A 71 -2.33 -6.74 -33.41
C GLU A 71 -1.85 -6.21 -34.76
N LYS A 72 -2.58 -5.28 -35.37
CA LYS A 72 -2.24 -4.66 -36.67
C LYS A 72 -1.12 -3.62 -36.61
N SER A 73 -0.88 -2.96 -35.47
CA SER A 73 0.14 -1.90 -35.36
C SER A 73 1.58 -2.41 -35.29
N GLY A 74 1.78 -3.73 -35.12
CA GLY A 74 3.10 -4.34 -34.97
C GLY A 74 3.74 -4.17 -33.57
N ASP A 75 3.08 -3.47 -32.65
CA ASP A 75 3.51 -3.40 -31.24
C ASP A 75 3.24 -4.72 -30.49
N CYS A 76 2.28 -5.51 -30.96
CA CYS A 76 1.96 -6.85 -30.46
C CYS A 76 3.08 -7.87 -30.76
N ASP A 77 4.16 -7.84 -29.98
CA ASP A 77 5.22 -8.84 -30.04
C ASP A 77 4.90 -10.08 -29.17
N PRO A 78 4.57 -11.25 -29.75
CA PRO A 78 4.39 -12.48 -28.98
C PRO A 78 5.69 -12.93 -28.29
N ARG A 79 6.84 -12.55 -28.83
CA ARG A 79 8.17 -12.79 -28.23
C ARG A 79 8.41 -11.96 -26.97
N LYS A 80 7.69 -10.84 -26.79
CA LYS A 80 7.76 -9.98 -25.59
C LYS A 80 6.88 -10.48 -24.43
N LYS A 81 6.19 -11.64 -24.53
CA LYS A 81 5.49 -12.26 -23.38
C LYS A 81 6.44 -12.38 -22.18
N LYS A 82 6.35 -11.41 -21.25
CA LYS A 82 7.22 -11.34 -20.08
C LYS A 82 6.96 -12.58 -19.23
N LYS A 83 7.96 -13.48 -19.16
CA LYS A 83 7.88 -14.69 -18.33
C LYS A 83 7.45 -14.26 -16.92
N LYS A 84 6.29 -14.75 -16.47
CA LYS A 84 5.74 -14.37 -15.16
C LYS A 84 6.81 -14.71 -14.11
N PRO A 85 7.22 -13.76 -13.24
CA PRO A 85 8.26 -14.04 -12.27
C PRO A 85 7.82 -15.18 -11.35
N THR A 86 8.74 -16.07 -10.98
CA THR A 86 8.50 -17.15 -10.02
C THR A 86 9.20 -16.86 -8.70
N CYS A 87 8.75 -17.50 -7.62
CA CYS A 87 9.40 -17.36 -6.33
C CYS A 87 10.88 -17.77 -6.39
N ALA A 88 11.77 -16.93 -5.83
CA ALA A 88 13.22 -17.18 -5.83
C ALA A 88 13.67 -18.39 -4.96
N VAL A 89 12.76 -19.03 -4.22
CA VAL A 89 13.08 -20.16 -3.33
C VAL A 89 13.25 -21.45 -4.12
N LYS A 90 14.35 -22.17 -3.86
CA LYS A 90 14.62 -23.48 -4.47
C LYS A 90 13.43 -24.42 -4.22
N ARG A 91 12.99 -25.12 -5.27
CA ARG A 91 11.78 -25.99 -5.32
C ARG A 91 10.42 -25.25 -5.30
N CYS A 92 10.36 -23.95 -5.04
CA CYS A 92 9.11 -23.20 -5.16
C CYS A 92 8.83 -22.83 -6.62
N LYS A 93 7.75 -23.35 -7.18
CA LYS A 93 7.29 -23.02 -8.55
C LYS A 93 6.12 -22.02 -8.56
N GLU A 94 5.87 -21.36 -7.43
CA GLU A 94 4.79 -20.37 -7.30
C GLU A 94 5.02 -19.19 -8.26
N ILE A 95 3.99 -18.84 -9.03
CA ILE A 95 4.00 -17.67 -9.90
C ILE A 95 3.68 -16.43 -9.06
N LEU A 96 4.57 -15.44 -9.14
CA LEU A 96 4.47 -14.17 -8.44
C LEU A 96 3.51 -13.23 -9.20
N THR A 97 2.28 -13.16 -8.71
CA THR A 97 1.26 -12.18 -9.10
C THR A 97 1.31 -10.95 -8.20
N PHE A 98 0.62 -9.86 -8.57
CA PHE A 98 0.55 -8.63 -7.77
C PHE A 98 0.19 -8.92 -6.29
N SER A 99 -0.82 -9.74 -6.05
CA SER A 99 -1.30 -10.08 -4.70
C SER A 99 -0.44 -11.10 -3.94
N ASN A 100 0.30 -11.98 -4.64
CA ASN A 100 1.10 -13.06 -4.03
C ASN A 100 2.59 -12.67 -3.86
N THR A 101 3.02 -11.50 -4.34
CA THR A 101 4.43 -11.10 -4.29
C THR A 101 4.77 -10.35 -3.00
N CYS A 102 5.84 -10.77 -2.33
CA CYS A 102 6.48 -10.00 -1.27
C CYS A 102 7.96 -9.78 -1.60
N THR A 103 8.48 -8.57 -1.37
CA THR A 103 9.91 -8.28 -1.48
C THR A 103 10.53 -8.33 -0.07
N CYS A 104 11.51 -9.20 0.15
CA CYS A 104 12.18 -9.28 1.44
C CYS A 104 13.04 -8.03 1.69
N LYS A 105 12.85 -7.37 2.83
CA LYS A 105 13.59 -6.14 3.22
C LYS A 105 15.10 -6.36 3.42
N THR A 106 15.53 -7.61 3.64
CA THR A 106 16.92 -7.94 4.02
C THR A 106 17.78 -8.42 2.86
N CYS A 107 17.19 -9.12 1.89
CA CYS A 107 17.89 -9.67 0.71
C CYS A 107 17.37 -9.13 -0.63
N GLN A 108 16.29 -8.32 -0.62
CA GLN A 108 15.65 -7.70 -1.78
C GLN A 108 15.09 -8.69 -2.82
N LEU A 109 15.07 -9.99 -2.51
CA LEU A 109 14.47 -11.03 -3.34
C LEU A 109 12.94 -10.95 -3.30
N LYS A 110 12.31 -11.19 -4.45
CA LYS A 110 10.87 -11.38 -4.58
C LYS A 110 10.51 -12.84 -4.29
N VAL A 111 9.64 -13.04 -3.31
CA VAL A 111 9.20 -14.34 -2.81
C VAL A 111 7.66 -14.37 -2.75
N CYS A 112 7.08 -15.57 -2.72
CA CYS A 112 5.64 -15.72 -2.54
C CYS A 112 5.25 -15.50 -1.06
N LEU A 113 3.97 -15.33 -0.77
CA LEU A 113 3.49 -15.14 0.60
C LEU A 113 3.87 -16.30 1.55
N LYS A 114 3.91 -17.53 1.03
CA LYS A 114 4.35 -18.73 1.77
C LYS A 114 5.82 -18.70 2.21
N HIS A 115 6.65 -17.88 1.57
CA HIS A 115 8.08 -17.74 1.90
C HIS A 115 8.46 -16.32 2.32
N ARG A 116 7.49 -15.55 2.84
CA ARG A 116 7.69 -14.16 3.25
C ARG A 116 8.67 -13.99 4.42
N PHE A 117 8.79 -14.97 5.32
CA PHE A 117 9.70 -14.86 6.46
C PHE A 117 11.15 -15.20 6.07
N PRO A 118 12.17 -14.61 6.72
CA PRO A 118 13.57 -14.84 6.38
C PRO A 118 14.02 -16.31 6.45
N ALA A 119 13.39 -17.11 7.31
CA ALA A 119 13.66 -18.53 7.47
C ALA A 119 13.28 -19.35 6.22
N ASP A 120 12.18 -19.00 5.56
CA ASP A 120 11.59 -19.79 4.48
C ASP A 120 12.33 -19.68 3.14
N HIS A 121 13.13 -18.62 2.95
CA HIS A 121 13.81 -18.34 1.70
C HIS A 121 15.35 -18.28 1.81
N ALA A 122 15.91 -18.88 2.86
CA ALA A 122 17.35 -18.89 3.14
C ALA A 122 17.97 -17.48 3.03
N CYS A 123 17.35 -16.52 3.71
CA CYS A 123 17.60 -15.09 3.51
C CYS A 123 19.04 -14.67 3.83
N LYS A 124 19.89 -14.60 2.80
CA LYS A 124 21.24 -14.01 2.90
C LYS A 124 21.16 -12.50 2.66
N LYS A 125 21.70 -11.69 3.58
CA LYS A 125 21.87 -10.23 3.34
C LYS A 125 22.61 -10.04 2.01
N SER A 126 22.06 -9.19 1.14
CA SER A 126 22.70 -8.82 -0.11
C SER A 126 23.90 -7.91 0.19
N SER A 127 25.06 -8.50 0.45
CA SER A 127 26.34 -7.79 0.58
C SER A 127 26.85 -7.36 -0.80
N SER A 128 26.05 -6.61 -1.54
CA SER A 128 26.44 -5.91 -2.78
C SER A 128 27.30 -4.67 -2.51
N SER A 129 27.99 -4.68 -1.38
CA SER A 129 29.08 -3.78 -1.00
C SER A 129 30.18 -4.65 -0.39
N ALA A 130 30.74 -5.53 -1.22
CA ALA A 130 31.96 -6.25 -0.91
C ALA A 130 33.16 -5.28 -1.00
N VAL A 131 33.30 -4.43 0.02
CA VAL A 131 34.54 -3.71 0.27
C VAL A 131 35.42 -4.63 1.13
N PRO A 132 36.60 -5.05 0.68
CA PRO A 132 37.56 -5.71 1.54
C PRO A 132 38.16 -4.68 2.51
N GLU A 133 38.30 -5.07 3.78
CA GLU A 133 39.09 -4.45 4.87
C GLU A 133 39.17 -2.92 5.02
N GLY A 134 38.92 -2.42 6.24
CA GLY A 134 39.46 -1.10 6.62
C GLY A 134 38.60 -0.26 7.58
N ARG A 135 38.97 -0.29 8.87
CA ARG A 135 38.84 0.83 9.82
C ARG A 135 37.53 1.63 9.81
N SER A 136 36.48 1.05 10.39
CA SER A 136 35.28 1.81 10.79
C SER A 136 35.58 2.76 11.96
N ASN A 137 35.89 4.03 11.66
CA ASN A 137 36.09 5.09 12.68
C ASN A 137 34.75 5.58 13.28
N ASN A 138 33.83 4.67 13.59
CA ASN A 138 32.54 4.98 14.18
C ASN A 138 32.69 5.26 15.69
N LYS A 139 33.26 6.43 16.04
CA LYS A 139 33.43 6.90 17.43
C LYS A 139 32.15 6.72 18.27
N PHE A 140 30.98 6.92 17.67
CA PHE A 140 29.68 6.70 18.29
C PHE A 140 29.42 5.25 18.73
N LEU A 141 29.79 4.24 17.92
CA LEU A 141 29.60 2.83 18.27
C LEU A 141 30.61 2.37 19.33
N ILE A 142 31.83 2.90 19.28
CA ILE A 142 32.86 2.67 20.31
C ILE A 142 32.41 3.29 21.64
N ALA A 143 31.94 4.54 21.64
CA ALA A 143 31.42 5.21 22.83
C ALA A 143 30.17 4.51 23.41
N LEU A 144 29.32 3.93 22.57
CA LEU A 144 28.17 3.15 23.01
C LEU A 144 28.60 1.84 23.69
N ALA A 145 29.57 1.12 23.13
CA ALA A 145 30.09 -0.12 23.71
C ALA A 145 30.88 0.09 25.01
N LEU A 146 31.52 1.25 25.18
CA LEU A 146 32.23 1.62 26.42
C LEU A 146 31.29 1.99 27.58
N ARG A 147 29.99 2.17 27.34
CA ARG A 147 29.00 2.33 28.42
C ARG A 147 28.65 0.97 29.01
N ASN A 148 29.54 0.46 29.86
CA ASN A 148 29.17 -0.61 30.80
C ASN A 148 27.94 -0.16 31.59
N GLY A 149 26.81 -0.85 31.39
CA GLY A 149 25.53 -0.55 32.00
C GLY A 149 25.52 -0.85 33.50
N LYS A 150 26.16 -0.01 34.30
CA LYS A 150 26.13 -0.07 35.76
C LYS A 150 24.90 0.68 36.28
N ASP A 151 23.79 -0.05 36.33
CA ASP A 151 22.71 0.08 37.31
C ASP A 151 21.95 1.44 37.38
N CYS A 152 20.81 1.54 36.68
CA CYS A 152 19.78 2.56 36.96
C CYS A 152 18.78 2.12 38.05
N ALA A 153 19.05 1.04 38.78
CA ALA A 153 18.18 0.56 39.86
C ALA A 153 18.91 -0.34 40.87
N ASN A 154 19.45 0.21 41.97
CA ASN A 154 19.18 -0.36 43.30
C ASN A 154 19.43 0.62 44.48
N ASN A 155 18.46 0.63 45.39
CA ASN A 155 18.45 1.10 46.79
C ASN A 155 19.41 2.21 47.28
N GLY A 156 18.81 3.37 47.56
CA GLY A 156 19.33 4.41 48.43
C GLY A 156 18.20 5.26 49.02
N ARG A 157 17.46 4.72 50.01
CA ARG A 157 16.34 5.41 50.68
C ARG A 157 16.77 6.79 51.19
N ARG A 158 16.22 7.87 50.60
CA ARG A 158 16.23 9.21 51.21
C ARG A 158 14.85 9.86 51.00
N THR A 159 14.18 10.11 52.12
CA THR A 159 12.76 10.48 52.16
C THR A 159 12.58 11.98 51.98
N THR A 160 11.97 12.40 50.86
CA THR A 160 11.39 13.75 50.70
C THR A 160 10.25 13.70 49.67
N PRO A 161 9.01 14.04 50.03
CA PRO A 161 7.89 14.04 49.09
C PRO A 161 7.91 15.32 48.22
N PRO A 162 7.69 15.22 46.89
CA PRO A 162 7.40 16.38 46.06
C PRO A 162 5.94 16.85 46.25
N PRO A 163 5.63 18.14 46.03
CA PRO A 163 4.31 18.70 46.32
C PRO A 163 3.22 18.22 45.36
N SER A 164 2.04 17.96 45.90
CA SER A 164 0.82 17.65 45.15
C SER A 164 0.27 18.90 44.46
N ASN A 165 0.04 18.85 43.14
CA ASN A 165 -0.96 19.67 42.43
C ASN A 165 -1.19 19.18 40.99
N THR A 166 -2.13 18.26 40.81
CA THR A 166 -2.76 17.98 39.51
C THR A 166 -4.24 17.69 39.73
N PRO A 167 -5.19 18.46 39.18
CA PRO A 167 -6.60 18.10 39.21
C PRO A 167 -6.83 16.92 38.25
N SER A 168 -7.49 15.88 38.74
CA SER A 168 -7.93 14.75 37.91
C SER A 168 -9.19 15.15 37.15
N VAL A 169 -9.20 14.96 35.83
CA VAL A 169 -10.42 15.06 35.01
C VAL A 169 -10.88 13.66 34.65
N GLU A 170 -12.04 13.29 35.18
CA GLU A 170 -12.73 12.03 34.93
C GLU A 170 -13.39 12.08 33.54
N ALA A 171 -13.29 10.99 32.77
CA ALA A 171 -13.91 10.89 31.46
C ALA A 171 -15.31 10.26 31.59
N TYR A 172 -16.31 10.93 31.02
CA TYR A 172 -17.67 10.45 30.81
C TYR A 172 -17.87 10.07 29.34
#